data_AF-E4XYF1-F1
#
_entry.id   AF-E4XYF1-F1
#
_cell.length_a   1.000
_cell.length_b   1.000
_cell.length_c   1.000
_cell.angle_alpha   90.00
_cell.angle_beta   90.00
_cell.angle_gamma   90.00
#
_symmetry.space_group_name_H-M   'P 1'
#
loop_
_entity.id
_entity.type
_entity.pdbx_description
1 polymer ?
#
loop_
_entity_poly.entity_id
_entity_poly.type
_entity_poly.pdbx_seq_one_letter_code
_entity_poly.pdbx_strand_id
1 'polypeptide(L)'
;ELENGRLFRLISKMSMVQCQPPAGAVLGQEQSWSESGERRLVRLFRNYLFRQRTDQGNPFLSISHVISSLNKLDVGSDEKIILNSNDDRTVILATYNDIKSAINKPLACLFNNFSPWSAKPETASNIHLLFINPALFSNACL
;
A
#
# COMPACT_ATOMS: atom_id res chain seq x y z
N GLU A 1 -22.76 -2.18 4.58
CA GLU A 1 -21.76 -2.20 3.48
C GLU A 1 -20.78 -1.03 3.36
N LEU A 2 -21.13 0.24 3.61
CA LEU A 2 -20.28 1.38 3.21
C LEU A 2 -18.88 1.38 3.87
N GLU A 3 -18.78 0.92 5.12
CA GLU A 3 -17.51 0.76 5.82
C GLU A 3 -16.60 -0.26 5.14
N ASN A 4 -17.15 -1.40 4.69
CA ASN A 4 -16.40 -2.44 3.97
C ASN A 4 -15.73 -1.87 2.70
N GLY A 5 -16.43 -1.00 1.98
CA GLY A 5 -15.89 -0.32 0.79
C GLY A 5 -14.76 0.67 1.09
N ARG A 6 -14.75 1.29 2.29
CA ARG A 6 -13.63 2.13 2.74
C ARG A 6 -12.41 1.27 3.07
N LEU A 7 -12.62 0.21 3.85
CA LEU A 7 -11.54 -0.71 4.23
C LEU A 7 -10.93 -1.43 3.04
N PHE A 8 -11.73 -1.86 2.09
CA PHE A 8 -11.25 -2.46 0.85
C PHE A 8 -10.33 -1.51 0.08
N ARG A 9 -10.77 -0.27 -0.15
CA ARG A 9 -9.95 0.76 -0.81
C ARG A 9 -8.63 1.00 -0.07
N LEU A 10 -8.64 0.99 1.26
CA LEU A 10 -7.45 1.16 2.08
C LEU A 10 -6.45 -0.01 1.91
N ILE A 11 -6.93 -1.26 1.92
CA ILE A 11 -6.10 -2.44 1.67
C ILE A 11 -5.54 -2.41 0.25
N SER A 12 -6.34 -2.04 -0.75
CA SER A 12 -5.89 -1.89 -2.14
C SER A 12 -4.77 -0.87 -2.25
N LYS A 13 -4.94 0.31 -1.66
CA LYS A 13 -3.91 1.37 -1.60
C LYS A 13 -2.62 0.88 -0.96
N MET A 14 -2.72 0.20 0.19
CA MET A 14 -1.56 -0.38 0.87
C MET A 14 -0.82 -1.39 -0.03
N SER A 15 -1.58 -2.22 -0.74
CA SER A 15 -1.02 -3.24 -1.66
C SER A 15 -0.32 -2.59 -2.84
N MET A 16 -0.87 -1.51 -3.42
CA MET A 16 -0.24 -0.78 -4.51
C MET A 16 1.12 -0.20 -4.13
N VAL A 17 1.27 0.35 -2.91
CA VAL A 17 2.56 0.85 -2.41
C VAL A 17 3.59 -0.27 -2.27
N GLN A 18 3.16 -1.47 -1.87
CA GLN A 18 4.06 -2.62 -1.68
C GLN A 18 4.44 -3.31 -3.00
N CYS A 19 3.55 -3.35 -3.99
CA CYS A 19 3.77 -4.04 -5.25
C CYS A 19 4.64 -3.28 -6.24
N GLN A 20 5.04 -2.03 -5.94
CA GLN A 20 5.65 -1.19 -6.94
C GLN A 20 7.19 -1.23 -6.91
N PRO A 21 7.83 -1.90 -7.90
CA PRO A 21 9.23 -1.64 -8.18
C PRO A 21 9.36 -0.22 -8.76
N PRO A 22 10.44 0.49 -8.45
CA PRO A 22 10.72 1.76 -9.10
C PRO A 22 10.84 1.63 -10.62
N ALA A 23 10.60 2.73 -11.32
CA ALA A 23 10.97 2.83 -12.72
C ALA A 23 12.49 2.68 -12.85
N GLY A 24 12.94 1.57 -13.42
CA GLY A 24 14.37 1.26 -13.61
C GLY A 24 14.99 0.30 -12.58
N ALA A 25 14.21 -0.38 -11.72
CA ALA A 25 14.74 -1.52 -10.98
C ALA A 25 15.16 -2.62 -11.95
N VAL A 26 16.48 -2.76 -12.12
CA VAL A 26 17.10 -3.94 -12.70
C VAL A 26 16.84 -5.10 -11.74
N LEU A 27 16.29 -6.20 -12.27
CA LEU A 27 16.12 -7.46 -11.54
C LEU A 27 17.43 -7.81 -10.82
N GLY A 28 17.42 -7.89 -9.49
CA GLY A 28 18.60 -8.19 -8.68
C GLY A 28 19.17 -7.05 -7.83
N GLN A 29 18.66 -5.81 -7.94
CA GLN A 29 19.01 -4.71 -7.01
C GLN A 29 17.83 -4.33 -6.11
N GLU A 30 17.08 -5.34 -5.66
CA GLU A 30 15.88 -5.26 -4.83
C GLU A 30 16.12 -4.57 -3.46
N GLN A 31 17.37 -4.58 -2.97
CA GLN A 31 17.71 -4.27 -1.58
C GLN A 31 17.51 -2.78 -1.25
N SER A 32 17.99 -1.85 -2.08
CA SER A 32 17.99 -0.41 -1.74
C SER A 32 16.60 0.24 -1.87
N TRP A 33 15.76 -0.27 -2.76
CA TRP A 33 14.40 0.22 -2.97
C TRP A 33 13.43 -0.22 -1.87
N SER A 34 13.75 -1.33 -1.21
CA SER A 34 13.00 -1.89 -0.10
C SER A 34 13.21 -1.14 1.23
N GLU A 35 14.17 -0.21 1.29
CA GLU A 35 14.64 0.49 2.49
C GLU A 35 14.16 1.94 2.65
N SER A 36 13.35 2.47 1.73
CA SER A 36 12.66 3.74 2.00
C SER A 36 11.79 3.59 3.26
N GLY A 37 12.03 4.41 4.29
CA GLY A 37 11.44 4.26 5.63
C GLY A 37 9.91 4.16 5.63
N GLU A 38 9.23 4.88 4.74
CA GLU A 38 7.77 4.85 4.59
C GLU A 38 7.27 3.49 4.05
N ARG A 39 7.94 2.90 3.06
CA ARG A 39 7.59 1.57 2.53
C ARG A 39 7.86 0.46 3.54
N ARG A 40 8.95 0.58 4.31
CA ARG A 40 9.24 -0.32 5.43
C ARG A 40 8.13 -0.27 6.45
N LEU A 41 7.65 0.91 6.83
CA LEU A 41 6.55 1.07 7.78
C LEU A 41 5.28 0.35 7.31
N VAL A 42 4.91 0.52 6.04
CA VAL A 42 3.75 -0.15 5.43
C VAL A 42 3.90 -1.68 5.39
N ARG A 43 5.12 -2.18 5.13
CA ARG A 43 5.42 -3.63 5.19
C ARG A 43 5.25 -4.19 6.59
N LEU A 44 5.76 -3.50 7.61
CA LEU A 44 5.65 -3.94 9.00
C LEU A 44 4.20 -3.91 9.47
N PHE A 45 3.43 -2.89 9.09
CA PHE A 45 2.00 -2.84 9.42
C PHE A 45 1.21 -3.99 8.81
N ARG A 46 1.52 -4.40 7.57
CA ARG A 46 0.92 -5.60 6.97
C ARG A 46 1.24 -6.85 7.80
N ASN A 47 2.46 -6.99 8.29
CA ASN A 47 2.82 -8.11 9.17
C ASN A 47 2.04 -8.04 10.49
N TYR A 48 1.90 -6.87 11.09
CA TYR A 48 1.10 -6.66 12.29
C TYR A 48 -0.36 -7.12 12.11
N LEU A 49 -0.96 -6.88 10.93
CA LEU A 49 -2.32 -7.33 10.62
C LEU A 49 -2.43 -8.84 10.38
N PHE A 50 -1.55 -9.41 9.56
CA PHE A 50 -1.76 -10.76 8.99
C PHE A 50 -0.80 -11.83 9.51
N ARG A 51 0.26 -11.45 10.25
CA ARG A 51 1.28 -12.37 10.79
C ARG A 51 1.29 -12.31 12.32
N GLN A 52 0.13 -12.43 12.94
CA GLN A 52 0.04 -12.50 14.40
C GLN A 52 0.53 -13.88 14.87
N ARG A 53 1.12 -13.90 16.05
CA ARG A 53 1.51 -15.13 16.75
C ARG A 53 0.87 -15.14 18.14
N THR A 54 0.49 -16.31 18.62
CA THR A 54 0.06 -16.51 20.01
C THR A 54 1.26 -16.49 20.95
N ASP A 55 1.01 -16.47 22.25
CA ASP A 55 2.06 -16.57 23.28
C ASP A 55 2.92 -17.85 23.16
N GLN A 56 2.36 -18.89 22.54
CA GLN A 56 3.04 -20.16 22.24
C GLN A 56 3.80 -20.13 20.91
N GLY A 57 3.85 -18.99 20.21
CA GLY A 57 4.51 -18.80 18.92
C GLY A 57 3.73 -19.30 17.70
N ASN A 58 2.54 -19.86 17.90
CA ASN A 58 1.73 -20.39 16.80
C ASN A 58 1.11 -19.26 15.96
N PRO A 59 1.06 -19.39 14.62
CA PRO A 59 0.41 -18.39 13.78
C PRO A 59 -1.07 -18.30 14.11
N PHE A 60 -1.57 -17.09 14.26
CA PHE A 60 -2.96 -16.80 14.57
C PHE A 60 -3.44 -15.64 13.71
N LEU A 61 -4.73 -15.61 13.39
CA LEU A 61 -5.33 -14.53 12.62
C LEU A 61 -6.71 -14.19 13.19
N SER A 62 -6.85 -12.98 13.75
CA SER A 62 -8.12 -12.45 14.22
C SER A 62 -8.68 -11.40 13.26
N ILE A 63 -9.83 -11.69 12.66
CA ILE A 63 -10.55 -10.74 11.81
C ILE A 63 -10.95 -9.48 12.61
N SER A 64 -11.36 -9.65 13.87
CA SER A 64 -11.72 -8.51 14.74
C SER A 64 -10.55 -7.55 14.93
N HIS A 65 -9.32 -8.07 15.08
CA HIS A 65 -8.13 -7.23 15.13
C HIS A 65 -7.90 -6.51 13.80
N VAL A 66 -8.01 -7.20 12.68
CA VAL A 66 -7.79 -6.61 11.35
C VAL A 66 -8.77 -5.46 11.11
N ILE A 67 -10.07 -5.68 11.34
CA ILE A 67 -11.11 -4.67 11.14
C ILE A 67 -10.90 -3.48 12.09
N SER A 68 -10.66 -3.72 13.38
CA SER A 68 -10.44 -2.66 14.36
C SER A 68 -9.22 -1.81 14.00
N SER A 69 -8.10 -2.45 13.65
CA SER A 69 -6.87 -1.77 13.23
C SER A 69 -7.05 -0.98 11.93
N LEU A 70 -7.79 -1.52 10.96
CA LEU A 70 -8.07 -0.80 9.71
C LEU A 70 -9.02 0.38 9.92
N ASN A 71 -10.00 0.27 10.81
CA ASN A 71 -10.85 1.41 11.18
C ASN A 71 -10.05 2.54 11.85
N LYS A 72 -9.14 2.20 12.77
CA LYS A 72 -8.21 3.15 13.38
C LYS A 72 -7.27 3.80 12.36
N LEU A 73 -6.80 3.02 11.39
CA LEU A 73 -6.00 3.53 10.27
C LEU A 73 -6.80 4.46 9.35
N ASP A 74 -8.04 4.12 9.04
CA ASP A 74 -8.90 4.91 8.16
C ASP A 74 -9.24 6.28 8.78
N VAL A 75 -9.50 6.33 10.09
CA VAL A 75 -9.63 7.59 10.83
C VAL A 75 -8.29 8.32 10.88
N GLY A 76 -7.19 7.60 11.09
CA GLY A 76 -5.85 8.17 11.32
C GLY A 76 -5.65 8.51 12.79
N SER A 77 -5.93 7.55 13.67
CA SER A 77 -5.79 7.70 15.12
C SER A 77 -4.33 7.99 15.54
N ASP A 78 -4.16 8.78 16.60
CA ASP A 78 -2.86 9.01 17.26
C ASP A 78 -2.46 7.84 18.21
N GLU A 79 -3.27 6.79 18.27
CA GLU A 79 -2.93 5.56 19.00
C GLU A 79 -1.64 4.95 18.43
N LYS A 80 -0.69 4.68 19.34
CA LYS A 80 0.61 4.12 18.99
C LYS A 80 0.56 2.60 19.01
N ILE A 81 1.16 1.99 17.99
CA ILE A 81 1.37 0.55 17.88
C ILE A 81 2.84 0.21 17.72
N ILE A 82 3.19 -0.98 18.17
CA ILE A 82 4.55 -1.51 18.10
C ILE A 82 4.65 -2.41 16.87
N LEU A 83 5.61 -2.11 16.00
CA LEU A 83 5.85 -2.81 14.76
C LEU A 83 7.23 -3.48 14.78
N ASN A 84 7.23 -4.80 14.73
CA ASN A 84 8.46 -5.60 14.76
C ASN A 84 8.87 -6.01 13.35
N SER A 85 10.16 -5.87 13.05
CA SER A 85 10.74 -6.44 11.82
C SER A 85 10.72 -7.97 11.85
N ASN A 86 10.75 -8.58 10.66
CA ASN A 86 10.77 -10.05 10.52
C ASN A 86 11.95 -10.69 11.24
N ASP A 87 13.07 -9.96 11.39
CA ASP A 87 14.29 -10.46 12.03
C ASP A 87 14.30 -10.20 13.55
N ASP A 88 13.22 -9.64 14.12
CA ASP A 88 13.06 -9.25 15.53
C ASP A 88 14.12 -8.28 16.10
N ARG A 89 15.07 -7.81 15.26
CA ARG A 89 16.15 -6.90 15.65
C ARG A 89 15.74 -5.43 15.74
N THR A 90 14.65 -5.05 15.08
CA THR A 90 14.20 -3.65 15.03
C THR A 90 12.74 -3.55 15.40
N VAL A 91 12.47 -2.68 16.37
CA VAL A 91 11.13 -2.34 16.84
C VAL A 91 10.86 -0.88 16.49
N ILE A 92 9.74 -0.60 15.85
CA ILE A 92 9.32 0.75 15.46
C ILE A 92 8.03 1.06 16.19
N LEU A 93 8.01 2.17 16.93
CA LEU A 93 6.79 2.73 17.51
C LEU A 93 6.22 3.74 16.53
N ALA A 94 5.00 3.52 16.05
CA ALA A 94 4.34 4.40 15.09
C ALA A 94 2.85 4.59 15.45
N THR A 95 2.29 5.74 15.08
CA THR A 95 0.85 5.96 15.17
C THR A 95 0.12 5.44 13.94
N TYR A 96 -1.19 5.20 14.04
CA TYR A 96 -2.00 4.93 12.86
C TYR A 96 -1.98 6.10 11.86
N ASN A 97 -1.85 7.33 12.34
CA ASN A 97 -1.68 8.51 11.49
C ASN A 97 -0.38 8.46 10.66
N ASP A 98 0.75 8.08 11.28
CA ASP A 98 2.04 7.93 10.57
C ASP A 98 1.93 6.90 9.43
N ILE A 99 1.25 5.78 9.70
CA ILE A 99 1.04 4.71 8.71
C ILE A 99 0.14 5.19 7.58
N LYS A 100 -0.93 5.94 7.89
CA LYS A 100 -1.81 6.55 6.89
C LYS A 100 -1.04 7.50 5.98
N SER A 101 -0.16 8.33 6.54
CA SER A 101 0.73 9.19 5.76
C SER A 101 1.70 8.38 4.89
N ALA A 102 2.29 7.31 5.42
CA ALA A 102 3.21 6.44 4.68
C ALA A 102 2.54 5.69 3.52
N ILE A 103 1.22 5.48 3.55
CA ILE A 103 0.44 4.94 2.43
C ILE A 103 0.13 6.04 1.41
N ASN A 104 -0.35 7.20 1.87
CA ASN A 104 -0.85 8.24 0.96
C ASN A 104 0.26 9.01 0.23
N LYS A 105 1.42 9.28 0.87
CA LYS A 105 2.50 10.05 0.24
C LYS A 105 3.06 9.37 -1.02
N PRO A 106 3.46 8.08 -1.00
CA PRO A 106 3.95 7.43 -2.21
C PRO A 106 2.87 7.38 -3.28
N LEU A 107 1.61 7.10 -2.92
CA LEU A 107 0.51 7.07 -3.88
C LEU A 107 0.28 8.43 -4.53
N ALA A 108 0.31 9.54 -3.78
CA ALA A 108 0.17 10.87 -4.34
C ALA A 108 1.30 11.18 -5.34
N CYS A 109 2.55 10.86 -5.00
CA CYS A 109 3.67 10.97 -5.93
C CYS A 109 3.46 10.11 -7.18
N LEU A 110 2.89 8.91 -7.05
CA LEU A 110 2.60 8.06 -8.21
C LEU A 110 1.52 8.60 -9.10
N PHE A 111 0.40 9.05 -8.54
CA PHE A 111 -0.66 9.66 -9.33
C PHE A 111 -0.16 10.92 -10.05
N ASN A 112 0.72 11.70 -9.42
CA ASN A 112 1.31 12.90 -10.03
C ASN A 112 2.38 12.58 -11.08
N ASN A 113 3.16 11.50 -10.88
CA ASN A 113 4.20 11.05 -11.82
C ASN A 113 3.68 10.05 -12.87
N PHE A 114 2.40 9.69 -12.82
CA PHE A 114 1.76 8.89 -13.86
C PHE A 114 1.59 9.77 -15.11
N SER A 115 2.69 10.00 -15.83
CA SER A 115 2.58 10.35 -17.23
C SER A 115 1.87 9.17 -17.92
N PRO A 116 0.72 9.36 -18.58
CA PRO A 116 0.09 8.31 -19.38
C PRO A 116 0.99 7.84 -20.54
N TRP A 117 2.11 8.53 -20.77
CA TRP A 117 2.94 8.45 -21.96
C TRP A 117 4.43 8.42 -21.60
N SER A 118 4.87 7.36 -20.92
CA SER A 118 6.30 7.01 -20.86
C SER A 118 6.57 5.57 -21.29
N ALA A 119 5.56 4.91 -21.89
CA ALA A 119 5.82 3.82 -22.80
C ALA A 119 6.44 4.41 -24.07
N LYS A 120 7.73 4.16 -24.33
CA LYS A 120 8.31 4.45 -25.64
C LYS A 120 7.49 3.71 -26.71
N PRO A 121 6.97 4.37 -27.75
CA PRO A 121 6.16 3.74 -28.79
C PRO A 121 7.02 2.96 -29.80
N GLU A 122 7.89 2.06 -29.32
CA GLU A 122 8.77 1.28 -30.21
C GLU A 122 8.52 -0.24 -30.15
N THR A 123 7.58 -0.69 -29.33
CA THR A 123 7.15 -2.11 -29.29
C THR A 123 5.63 -2.28 -29.36
N ALA A 124 4.91 -1.28 -29.86
CA ALA A 124 3.49 -1.36 -30.13
C ALA A 124 3.22 -1.95 -31.53
N SER A 125 3.76 -3.13 -31.81
CA SER A 125 3.20 -4.04 -32.80
C SER A 125 2.54 -5.17 -32.03
N ASN A 126 1.21 -5.12 -31.96
CA ASN A 126 0.31 -6.04 -31.27
C ASN A 126 0.09 -5.71 -29.79
N ILE A 127 -0.91 -4.88 -29.52
CA ILE A 127 -2.19 -5.29 -28.92
C ILE A 127 -3.04 -4.02 -28.88
N HIS A 128 -3.92 -3.88 -29.86
CA HIS A 128 -5.15 -3.12 -29.69
C HIS A 128 -5.93 -3.84 -28.58
N LEU A 129 -6.08 -3.26 -27.40
CA LEU A 129 -7.22 -3.47 -26.50
C LEU A 129 -7.19 -2.42 -25.36
N LEU A 130 -7.91 -1.34 -25.64
CA LEU A 130 -8.83 -0.63 -24.74
C LEU A 130 -8.43 -0.51 -23.27
N PHE A 131 -7.79 0.61 -22.91
CA PHE A 131 -8.08 1.24 -21.63
C PHE A 131 -8.84 2.54 -21.88
N ILE A 132 -10.08 2.53 -21.37
CA ILE A 132 -11.07 3.59 -21.43
C ILE A 132 -10.47 4.90 -20.91
N ASN A 133 -10.51 5.92 -21.75
CA ASN A 133 -10.09 7.27 -21.42
C ASN A 133 -11.14 7.90 -20.47
N PRO A 134 -10.80 8.24 -19.22
CA PRO A 134 -11.74 8.88 -18.29
C PRO A 134 -12.11 10.32 -18.69
N ALA A 135 -11.41 10.94 -19.66
CA ALA A 135 -11.75 12.26 -20.18
C ALA A 135 -13.08 12.30 -20.98
N LEU A 136 -13.65 11.14 -21.35
CA LEU A 136 -14.95 11.08 -22.05
C LEU A 136 -16.16 11.02 -21.12
N PHE A 137 -15.98 10.91 -19.78
CA PHE A 137 -17.11 10.85 -18.84
C PHE A 137 -17.62 12.21 -18.37
N SER A 138 -16.98 13.33 -18.73
CA SER A 138 -17.37 14.67 -18.28
C SER A 138 -18.47 15.34 -19.11
N ASN A 139 -18.90 14.75 -20.23
CA ASN A 139 -19.91 15.37 -21.13
C ASN A 139 -21.21 14.57 -21.28
N ALA A 140 -21.51 13.66 -20.35
CA ALA A 140 -22.77 12.90 -20.32
C ALA A 140 -23.60 13.19 -19.05
N CYS A 141 -23.66 14.46 -18.65
CA CYS A 141 -24.69 14.99 -17.74
C CYS A 141 -25.21 16.31 -18.31
N LEU A 142 -26.15 16.19 -19.25
CA LEU A 142 -27.27 17.10 -19.54
C LEU A 142 -28.40 16.26 -20.13
#